data_AF-A0A6S7HYL3-F1
#
_entry.id   AF-A0A6S7HYL3-F1
#
_cell.length_a   1.000
_cell.length_b   1.000
_cell.length_c   1.000
_cell.angle_alpha   90.00
_cell.angle_beta   90.00
_cell.angle_gamma   90.00
#
_symmetry.space_group_name_H-M   'P 1'
#
loop_
_entity.id
_entity.type
_entity.pdbx_description
1 polymer ?
#
loop_
_entity_poly.entity_id
_entity_poly.type
_entity_poly.pdbx_seq_one_letter_code
_entity_poly.pdbx_strand_id
1 'polypeptide(L)'
;MVQIRRTFIEGNRLLKNPRKVGTLRAYLTALQTFYNFLLTRASSLANEFGFHETDFKLVKEFQGRVSNWMKSFTEEIANRKTEVHREDFSLLLTSTQIWNLFNSPEHEKYENRFEELDDPGTEFVELRDYLMTMLLVQSAQRPGAVCNLTIDEFNAGEWDDSTGVKQFVTLTKRHKTAGTGPASLSWDNRTYKCARIYLEKLRPTVANHHSFLQRKNKKEPLFFLTTNGNPIPSSQISNRITKVAKLLDPSIQGNVTGKRIRKSAVSRHRQLADSGGSSGLSKDELARQMSHSTSTAEGHYAMRDTVKGRAKASNFLRHIAPTTPQKGSPKRRKTQGSWKYVERRKVSPEKPLGRGFRKRLQKQISPKKSPKPKKIFFWPKEVNALLNALLNATKSLQKENRKIDVDAVWDCVEKDKECQKLKMTQKYSKIQLSAKVKKCAKADKKSKDKK
;
A
#
# COMPACT_ATOMS: atom_id res chain seq x y z
N MET A 1 -2.90 22.85 -8.81
CA MET A 1 -2.75 21.59 -8.03
C MET A 1 -3.05 21.75 -6.54
N VAL A 2 -2.63 22.84 -5.87
CA VAL A 2 -2.84 23.09 -4.43
C VAL A 2 -4.31 22.99 -3.99
N GLN A 3 -5.25 23.49 -4.80
CA GLN A 3 -6.67 23.53 -4.45
C GLN A 3 -7.36 22.15 -4.50
N ILE A 4 -6.91 21.26 -5.41
CA ILE A 4 -7.37 19.87 -5.52
C ILE A 4 -6.84 19.04 -4.34
N ARG A 5 -5.58 19.28 -3.95
CA ARG A 5 -4.95 18.63 -2.79
C ARG A 5 -5.70 18.93 -1.49
N ARG A 6 -6.10 20.20 -1.28
CA ARG A 6 -6.91 20.58 -0.10
C ARG A 6 -8.30 19.93 -0.12
N THR A 7 -9.02 19.96 -1.23
CA THR A 7 -10.43 19.48 -1.22
C THR A 7 -10.57 17.97 -1.01
N PHE A 8 -9.68 17.16 -1.59
CA PHE A 8 -9.83 15.71 -1.52
C PHE A 8 -9.25 15.11 -0.23
N ILE A 9 -8.11 15.61 0.27
CA ILE A 9 -7.54 15.18 1.56
C ILE A 9 -8.43 15.65 2.71
N GLU A 10 -8.85 16.91 2.68
CA GLU A 10 -9.73 17.45 3.72
C GLU A 10 -11.10 16.79 3.68
N GLY A 11 -11.63 16.50 2.48
CA GLY A 11 -12.84 15.71 2.32
C GLY A 11 -12.75 14.33 2.96
N ASN A 12 -11.61 13.63 2.85
CA ASN A 12 -11.41 12.34 3.53
C ASN A 12 -11.35 12.49 5.06
N ARG A 13 -10.77 13.57 5.58
CA ARG A 13 -10.70 13.85 7.02
C ARG A 13 -12.06 14.11 7.64
N LEU A 14 -13.00 14.65 6.87
CA LEU A 14 -14.37 14.92 7.28
C LEU A 14 -15.29 13.68 7.24
N LEU A 15 -14.81 12.53 6.76
CA LEU A 15 -15.59 11.30 6.79
C LEU A 15 -15.68 10.74 8.22
N LYS A 16 -16.83 10.16 8.57
CA LYS A 16 -17.05 9.45 9.85
C LYS A 16 -15.97 8.39 10.14
N ASN A 17 -15.40 7.80 9.08
CA ASN A 17 -14.27 6.88 9.14
C ASN A 17 -13.22 7.27 8.07
N PRO A 18 -12.27 8.17 8.40
CA PRO A 18 -11.25 8.59 7.45
C PRO A 18 -10.36 7.40 7.06
N ARG A 19 -10.14 7.21 5.76
CA ARG A 19 -9.28 6.13 5.26
C ARG A 19 -7.81 6.53 5.37
N LYS A 20 -6.94 5.56 5.63
CA LYS A 20 -5.49 5.75 5.54
C LYS A 20 -5.11 6.14 4.10
N VAL A 21 -4.14 7.03 3.96
CA VAL A 21 -3.72 7.57 2.66
C VAL A 21 -3.26 6.48 1.69
N GLY A 22 -2.58 5.44 2.19
CA GLY A 22 -2.20 4.27 1.39
C GLY A 22 -3.41 3.53 0.80
N THR A 23 -4.51 3.42 1.55
CA THR A 23 -5.76 2.80 1.10
C THR A 23 -6.42 3.64 0.00
N LEU A 24 -6.47 4.96 0.16
CA LEU A 24 -6.97 5.87 -0.87
C LEU A 24 -6.18 5.74 -2.17
N ARG A 25 -4.85 5.69 -2.08
CA ARG A 25 -3.99 5.46 -3.25
C ARG A 25 -4.26 4.12 -3.91
N ALA A 26 -4.50 3.06 -3.14
CA ALA A 26 -4.83 1.75 -3.69
C ALA A 26 -6.16 1.79 -4.49
N TYR A 27 -7.19 2.45 -3.95
CA TYR A 27 -8.46 2.63 -4.67
C TYR A 27 -8.30 3.46 -5.95
N LEU A 28 -7.56 4.56 -5.88
CA LEU A 28 -7.28 5.37 -7.08
C LEU A 28 -6.44 4.61 -8.11
N THR A 29 -5.52 3.74 -7.66
CA THR A 29 -4.73 2.87 -8.54
C THR A 29 -5.63 1.84 -9.22
N ALA A 30 -6.53 1.19 -8.48
CA ALA A 30 -7.50 0.25 -9.05
C ALA A 30 -8.40 0.93 -10.09
N LEU A 31 -8.89 2.14 -9.78
CA LEU A 31 -9.68 2.95 -10.71
C LEU A 31 -8.89 3.36 -11.96
N GLN A 32 -7.62 3.73 -11.79
CA GLN A 32 -6.71 4.01 -12.89
C GLN A 32 -6.52 2.78 -13.80
N THR A 33 -6.33 1.60 -13.20
CA THR A 33 -6.22 0.33 -13.94
C THR A 33 -7.50 0.02 -14.70
N PHE A 34 -8.66 0.26 -14.10
CA PHE A 34 -9.96 0.09 -14.75
C PHE A 34 -10.12 1.04 -15.96
N TYR A 35 -9.77 2.33 -15.81
CA TYR A 35 -9.80 3.24 -16.95
C TYR A 35 -8.81 2.86 -18.05
N ASN A 36 -7.61 2.37 -17.69
CA ASN A 36 -6.68 1.84 -18.68
C ASN A 36 -7.30 0.67 -19.44
N PHE A 37 -7.94 -0.27 -18.74
CA PHE A 37 -8.63 -1.41 -19.36
C PHE A 37 -9.71 -0.96 -20.36
N LEU A 38 -10.57 -0.02 -19.97
CA LEU A 38 -11.61 0.52 -20.86
C LEU A 38 -11.01 1.17 -22.12
N LEU A 39 -9.92 1.92 -21.97
CA LEU A 39 -9.26 2.59 -23.10
C LEU A 39 -8.50 1.61 -24.01
N THR A 40 -7.90 0.55 -23.45
CA THR A 40 -7.21 -0.48 -24.24
C THR A 40 -8.18 -1.37 -25.01
N ARG A 41 -9.41 -1.57 -24.52
CA ARG A 41 -10.45 -2.34 -25.20
C ARG A 41 -11.50 -1.50 -25.93
N ALA A 42 -11.17 -0.25 -26.27
CA ALA A 42 -12.13 0.71 -26.82
C ALA A 42 -12.89 0.17 -28.05
N SER A 43 -12.21 -0.51 -28.98
CA SER A 43 -12.85 -1.04 -30.19
C SER A 43 -13.83 -2.20 -29.93
N SER A 44 -13.48 -3.12 -29.01
CA SER A 44 -14.38 -4.24 -28.65
C SER A 44 -15.57 -3.75 -27.81
N LEU A 45 -15.35 -2.79 -26.91
CA LEU A 45 -16.42 -2.20 -26.09
C LEU A 45 -17.39 -1.32 -26.91
N ALA A 46 -16.91 -0.67 -27.97
CA ALA A 46 -17.76 0.06 -28.90
C ALA A 46 -18.74 -0.87 -29.62
N ASN A 47 -18.26 -2.05 -30.04
CA ASN A 47 -19.05 -3.03 -30.77
C ASN A 47 -19.98 -3.87 -29.87
N GLU A 48 -19.53 -4.25 -28.67
CA GLU A 48 -20.27 -5.15 -27.78
C GLU A 48 -21.27 -4.43 -26.86
N PHE A 49 -20.95 -3.19 -26.44
CA PHE A 49 -21.71 -2.48 -25.40
C PHE A 49 -22.16 -1.07 -25.81
N GLY A 50 -21.98 -0.71 -27.09
CA GLY A 50 -22.42 0.59 -27.62
C GLY A 50 -21.66 1.79 -27.05
N PHE A 51 -20.40 1.61 -26.62
CA PHE A 51 -19.58 2.74 -26.17
C PHE A 51 -19.24 3.67 -27.35
N HIS A 52 -19.55 4.96 -27.21
CA HIS A 52 -19.27 5.95 -28.24
C HIS A 52 -17.95 6.69 -27.98
N GLU A 53 -17.43 7.37 -29.00
CA GLU A 53 -16.19 8.16 -28.90
C GLU A 53 -16.25 9.21 -27.78
N THR A 54 -17.44 9.75 -27.49
CA THR A 54 -17.70 10.67 -26.39
C THR A 54 -17.45 10.05 -25.03
N ASP A 55 -17.77 8.77 -24.85
CA ASP A 55 -17.57 8.05 -23.59
C ASP A 55 -16.07 7.82 -23.35
N PHE A 56 -15.32 7.48 -24.40
CA PHE A 56 -13.87 7.33 -24.30
C PHE A 56 -13.16 8.65 -24.01
N LYS A 57 -13.62 9.78 -24.57
CA LYS A 57 -13.14 11.12 -24.21
C LYS A 57 -13.38 11.42 -22.72
N LEU A 58 -14.57 11.09 -22.22
CA LEU A 58 -14.93 11.26 -20.82
C LEU A 58 -14.08 10.38 -19.90
N VAL A 59 -13.89 9.10 -20.23
CA VAL A 59 -13.01 8.17 -19.49
C VAL A 59 -11.57 8.71 -19.45
N LYS A 60 -11.04 9.21 -20.57
CA LYS A 60 -9.69 9.80 -20.63
C LYS A 60 -9.56 11.05 -19.77
N GLU A 61 -10.59 11.89 -19.73
CA GLU A 61 -10.63 13.05 -18.83
C GLU A 61 -10.62 12.62 -17.36
N PHE A 62 -11.45 11.64 -16.98
CA PHE A 62 -11.49 11.10 -15.62
C PHE A 62 -10.18 10.43 -15.22
N GLN A 63 -9.55 9.70 -16.13
CA GLN A 63 -8.22 9.14 -15.95
C GLN A 63 -7.18 10.24 -15.64
N GLY A 64 -7.21 11.35 -16.36
CA GLY A 64 -6.36 12.52 -16.06
C GLY A 64 -6.61 13.11 -14.68
N ARG A 65 -7.88 13.19 -14.25
CA ARG A 65 -8.25 13.67 -12.91
C ARG A 65 -7.75 12.73 -11.82
N VAL A 66 -7.93 11.42 -11.96
CA VAL A 66 -7.44 10.40 -11.01
C VAL A 66 -5.92 10.46 -10.89
N SER A 67 -5.19 10.58 -12.00
CA SER A 67 -3.73 10.77 -11.98
C SER A 67 -3.31 12.00 -11.16
N ASN A 68 -4.02 13.11 -11.33
CA ASN A 68 -3.76 14.33 -10.56
C ASN A 68 -4.12 14.17 -9.07
N TRP A 69 -5.19 13.44 -8.73
CA TRP A 69 -5.51 13.10 -7.35
C TRP A 69 -4.43 12.23 -6.72
N MET A 70 -3.93 11.19 -7.41
CA MET A 70 -2.83 10.36 -6.91
C MET A 70 -1.57 11.19 -6.60
N LYS A 71 -1.21 12.14 -7.48
CA LYS A 71 -0.08 13.05 -7.26
C LYS A 71 -0.24 13.90 -6.01
N SER A 72 -1.47 14.28 -5.66
CA SER A 72 -1.75 15.11 -4.48
C SER A 72 -1.42 14.40 -3.15
N PHE A 73 -1.39 13.06 -3.14
CA PHE A 73 -1.05 12.26 -1.96
C PHE A 73 0.43 11.90 -1.84
N THR A 74 1.24 12.14 -2.88
CA THR A 74 2.62 11.63 -2.92
C THR A 74 3.46 12.11 -1.74
N GLU A 75 3.34 13.39 -1.37
CA GLU A 75 4.08 13.97 -0.24
C GLU A 75 3.61 13.41 1.10
N GLU A 76 2.30 13.33 1.33
CA GLU A 76 1.75 12.78 2.59
C GLU A 76 2.10 11.30 2.76
N ILE A 77 2.11 10.52 1.66
CA ILE A 77 2.57 9.14 1.65
C ILE A 77 4.07 9.06 1.95
N ALA A 78 4.88 9.95 1.37
CA ALA A 78 6.31 9.97 1.64
C ALA A 78 6.60 10.30 3.12
N ASN A 79 5.86 11.25 3.70
CA ASN A 79 5.95 11.61 5.11
C ASN A 79 5.54 10.43 6.00
N ARG A 80 4.37 9.81 5.75
CA ARG A 80 3.94 8.64 6.52
C ARG A 80 4.90 7.47 6.35
N LYS A 81 5.44 7.24 5.15
CA LYS A 81 6.45 6.19 4.93
C LYS A 81 7.69 6.43 5.78
N THR A 82 8.12 7.69 5.92
CA THR A 82 9.28 8.06 6.76
C THR A 82 9.00 7.85 8.24
N GLU A 83 7.80 8.22 8.70
CA GLU A 83 7.35 8.01 10.08
C GLU A 83 7.27 6.51 10.42
N VAL A 84 6.58 5.71 9.60
CA VAL A 84 6.54 4.24 9.72
C VAL A 84 7.96 3.65 9.73
N HIS A 85 8.87 4.19 8.93
CA HIS A 85 10.24 3.71 8.88
C HIS A 85 10.99 3.95 10.18
N ARG A 86 10.70 5.06 10.89
CA ARG A 86 11.24 5.33 12.23
C ARG A 86 10.62 4.43 13.29
N GLU A 87 9.29 4.29 13.28
CA GLU A 87 8.55 3.37 14.16
C GLU A 87 9.08 1.92 14.00
N ASP A 88 9.19 1.45 12.75
CA ASP A 88 9.69 0.11 12.42
C ASP A 88 11.17 -0.06 12.83
N PHE A 89 11.97 1.03 12.84
CA PHE A 89 13.36 1.00 13.30
C PHE A 89 13.47 0.85 14.82
N SER A 90 12.67 1.59 15.59
CA SER A 90 12.66 1.46 17.07
C SER A 90 12.16 0.10 17.54
N LEU A 91 11.39 -0.59 16.71
CA LEU A 91 10.84 -1.91 17.01
C LEU A 91 11.71 -3.05 16.45
N LEU A 92 12.88 -2.84 15.87
CA LEU A 92 13.68 -3.97 15.41
C LEU A 92 14.02 -4.93 16.56
N LEU A 93 13.88 -6.24 16.32
CA LEU A 93 14.39 -7.27 17.23
C LEU A 93 15.90 -7.11 17.40
N THR A 94 16.36 -7.07 18.65
CA THR A 94 17.79 -7.01 19.00
C THR A 94 18.45 -8.39 18.90
N SER A 95 19.78 -8.45 18.90
CA SER A 95 20.50 -9.72 18.91
C SER A 95 20.15 -10.57 20.15
N THR A 96 20.02 -9.93 21.31
CA THR A 96 19.60 -10.59 22.56
C THR A 96 18.20 -11.16 22.45
N GLN A 97 17.27 -10.39 21.88
CA GLN A 97 15.90 -10.86 21.66
C GLN A 97 15.86 -12.06 20.73
N ILE A 98 16.59 -12.01 19.61
CA ILE A 98 16.67 -13.15 18.68
C ILE A 98 17.30 -14.35 19.39
N TRP A 99 18.36 -14.15 20.17
CA TRP A 99 19.02 -15.23 20.91
C TRP A 99 18.06 -15.88 21.93
N ASN A 100 17.31 -15.10 22.68
CA ASN A 100 16.31 -15.59 23.64
C ASN A 100 15.20 -16.40 22.98
N LEU A 101 14.81 -16.09 21.73
CA LEU A 101 13.83 -16.91 21.00
C LEU A 101 14.28 -18.37 20.78
N PHE A 102 15.60 -18.62 20.80
CA PHE A 102 16.19 -19.94 20.58
C PHE A 102 16.84 -20.56 21.83
N ASN A 103 17.03 -19.78 22.90
CA ASN A 103 17.84 -20.22 24.04
C ASN A 103 17.23 -19.83 25.41
N SER A 104 16.00 -19.32 25.44
CA SER A 104 15.30 -19.06 26.69
C SER A 104 14.90 -20.35 27.40
N PRO A 105 14.75 -20.34 28.74
CA PRO A 105 14.14 -21.45 29.47
C PRO A 105 12.74 -21.79 28.95
N GLU A 106 11.97 -20.79 28.51
CA GLU A 106 10.66 -20.96 27.90
C GLU A 106 10.75 -21.70 26.55
N HIS A 107 11.79 -21.47 25.75
CA HIS A 107 12.02 -22.22 24.52
C HIS A 107 12.24 -23.71 24.81
N GLU A 108 13.08 -24.04 25.80
CA GLU A 108 13.34 -25.43 26.20
C GLU A 108 12.08 -26.11 26.76
N LYS A 109 11.26 -25.40 27.54
CA LYS A 109 9.96 -25.90 28.01
C LYS A 109 9.04 -26.30 26.86
N TYR A 110 9.01 -25.52 25.78
CA TYR A 110 8.22 -25.87 24.59
C TYR A 110 8.76 -27.13 23.92
N GLU A 111 10.07 -27.25 23.75
CA GLU A 111 10.70 -28.43 23.15
C GLU A 111 10.41 -29.70 23.95
N ASN A 112 10.62 -29.65 25.27
CA ASN A 112 10.31 -30.76 26.17
C ASN A 112 8.82 -31.13 26.12
N ARG A 113 7.95 -30.13 25.98
CA ARG A 113 6.50 -30.38 25.91
C ARG A 113 6.07 -31.14 24.65
N PHE A 114 6.79 -31.03 23.54
CA PHE A 114 6.54 -31.92 22.40
C PHE A 114 6.88 -33.38 22.73
N GLU A 115 7.90 -33.63 23.55
CA GLU A 115 8.31 -34.99 23.90
C GLU A 115 7.38 -35.61 24.95
N GLU A 116 6.93 -34.77 25.89
CA GLU A 116 6.09 -35.10 27.04
C GLU A 116 4.64 -34.60 26.84
N LEU A 117 4.01 -34.98 25.72
CA LEU A 117 2.61 -34.66 25.45
C LEU A 117 1.69 -35.39 26.44
N ASP A 118 0.88 -34.64 27.19
CA ASP A 118 -0.17 -35.23 28.05
C ASP A 118 -1.50 -35.31 27.32
N ASP A 119 -1.93 -34.19 26.73
CA ASP A 119 -3.19 -34.08 26.00
C ASP A 119 -2.97 -33.34 24.66
N PRO A 120 -2.64 -34.11 23.60
CA PRO A 120 -2.43 -33.57 22.26
C PRO A 120 -3.58 -32.69 21.72
N GLY A 121 -4.81 -32.85 22.21
CA GLY A 121 -5.96 -32.06 21.78
C GLY A 121 -5.93 -30.63 22.32
N THR A 122 -5.72 -30.47 23.62
CA THR A 122 -5.71 -29.15 24.28
C THR A 122 -4.44 -28.36 23.98
N GLU A 123 -3.31 -29.06 23.79
CA GLU A 123 -2.00 -28.45 23.55
C GLU A 123 -1.75 -28.05 22.08
N PHE A 124 -2.60 -28.56 21.17
CA PHE A 124 -2.43 -28.40 19.72
C PHE A 124 -2.17 -26.96 19.29
N VAL A 125 -2.96 -26.00 19.79
CA VAL A 125 -2.87 -24.59 19.34
C VAL A 125 -1.56 -23.96 19.75
N GLU A 126 -1.13 -24.21 20.96
CA GLU A 126 0.05 -23.61 21.56
C GLU A 126 1.33 -24.14 20.90
N LEU A 127 1.47 -25.47 20.84
CA LEU A 127 2.64 -26.12 20.24
C LEU A 127 2.72 -25.84 18.72
N ARG A 128 1.59 -25.81 18.02
CA ARG A 128 1.56 -25.39 16.60
C ARG A 128 2.05 -23.96 16.43
N ASP A 129 1.55 -23.02 17.24
CA ASP A 129 1.89 -21.61 17.12
C ASP A 129 3.36 -21.37 17.49
N TYR A 130 3.91 -22.13 18.44
CA TYR A 130 5.34 -22.17 18.72
C TYR A 130 6.15 -22.61 17.49
N LEU A 131 5.81 -23.75 16.89
CA LEU A 131 6.53 -24.29 15.74
C LEU A 131 6.50 -23.33 14.54
N MET A 132 5.36 -22.70 14.27
CA MET A 132 5.22 -21.68 13.24
C MET A 132 6.08 -20.44 13.53
N THR A 133 6.23 -20.06 14.80
CA THR A 133 7.07 -18.94 15.21
C THR A 133 8.52 -19.24 14.94
N MET A 134 9.01 -20.41 15.36
CA MET A 134 10.40 -20.80 15.16
C MET A 134 10.76 -20.85 13.67
N LEU A 135 9.90 -21.47 12.87
CA LEU A 135 10.10 -21.56 11.43
C LEU A 135 10.16 -20.18 10.76
N LEU A 136 9.32 -19.23 11.19
CA LEU A 136 9.35 -17.87 10.65
C LEU A 136 10.59 -17.09 11.05
N VAL A 137 11.09 -17.28 12.26
CA VAL A 137 12.29 -16.60 12.76
C VAL A 137 13.54 -17.16 12.07
N GLN A 138 13.66 -18.48 11.94
CA GLN A 138 14.77 -19.17 11.27
C GLN A 138 14.84 -18.84 9.78
N SER A 139 13.70 -18.93 9.07
CA SER A 139 13.67 -18.77 7.62
C SER A 139 13.57 -17.31 7.16
N ALA A 140 13.17 -16.38 8.04
CA ALA A 140 12.77 -15.02 7.70
C ALA A 140 11.76 -14.94 6.53
N GLN A 141 10.91 -15.97 6.38
CA GLN A 141 9.95 -16.01 5.29
C GLN A 141 8.69 -15.19 5.53
N ARG A 142 7.92 -15.00 4.45
CA ARG A 142 6.57 -14.43 4.59
C ARG A 142 5.67 -15.46 5.26
N PRO A 143 4.70 -15.03 6.10
CA PRO A 143 3.77 -15.95 6.76
C PRO A 143 2.98 -16.85 5.80
N GLY A 144 2.77 -16.40 4.55
CA GLY A 144 2.12 -17.20 3.52
C GLY A 144 2.95 -18.40 3.03
N ALA A 145 4.28 -18.41 3.16
CA ALA A 145 5.07 -19.60 2.87
C ALA A 145 4.80 -20.68 3.93
N VAL A 146 4.98 -20.33 5.21
CA VAL A 146 4.73 -21.24 6.34
C VAL A 146 3.31 -21.84 6.30
N CYS A 147 2.27 -21.03 6.11
CA CYS A 147 0.89 -21.55 6.11
C CYS A 147 0.49 -22.34 4.87
N ASN A 148 1.24 -22.25 3.79
CA ASN A 148 0.93 -22.98 2.57
C ASN A 148 1.83 -24.20 2.37
N LEU A 149 2.76 -24.46 3.29
CA LEU A 149 3.55 -25.69 3.28
C LEU A 149 2.62 -26.90 3.29
N THR A 150 2.83 -27.82 2.35
CA THR A 150 2.11 -29.11 2.30
C THR A 150 2.87 -30.19 3.03
N ILE A 151 2.19 -31.28 3.40
CA ILE A 151 2.84 -32.48 3.95
C ILE A 151 3.79 -33.07 2.91
N ASP A 152 3.41 -33.08 1.65
CA ASP A 152 4.25 -33.60 0.57
C ASP A 152 5.52 -32.75 0.40
N GLU A 153 5.41 -31.42 0.46
CA GLU A 153 6.55 -30.50 0.48
C GLU A 153 7.44 -30.68 1.73
N PHE A 154 6.86 -31.04 2.88
CA PHE A 154 7.62 -31.34 4.09
C PHE A 154 8.35 -32.69 3.97
N ASN A 155 7.68 -33.73 3.49
CA ASN A 155 8.25 -35.06 3.31
C ASN A 155 9.30 -35.11 2.20
N ALA A 156 9.17 -34.26 1.19
CA ALA A 156 10.16 -34.09 0.13
C ALA A 156 11.33 -33.17 0.51
N GLY A 157 11.39 -32.69 1.76
CA GLY A 157 12.51 -31.91 2.25
C GLY A 157 13.80 -32.73 2.33
N GLU A 158 14.93 -32.04 2.28
CA GLU A 158 16.26 -32.65 2.26
C GLU A 158 17.11 -32.10 3.40
N TRP A 159 18.03 -32.92 3.90
CA TRP A 159 19.06 -32.46 4.83
C TRP A 159 20.18 -31.79 4.05
N ASP A 160 20.53 -30.58 4.46
CA ASP A 160 21.64 -29.79 3.94
C ASP A 160 22.67 -29.59 5.05
N ASP A 161 23.89 -30.06 4.81
CA ASP A 161 25.05 -29.92 5.69
C ASP A 161 26.19 -29.10 5.05
N SER A 162 25.94 -28.48 3.89
CA SER A 162 26.94 -27.73 3.11
C SER A 162 27.53 -26.53 3.86
N THR A 163 26.85 -26.04 4.88
CA THR A 163 27.26 -24.89 5.70
C THR A 163 27.93 -25.28 7.02
N GLY A 164 28.15 -26.58 7.26
CA GLY A 164 28.69 -27.12 8.52
C GLY A 164 27.65 -27.20 9.65
N VAL A 165 26.45 -26.65 9.46
CA VAL A 165 25.31 -26.82 10.35
C VAL A 165 24.24 -27.60 9.62
N LYS A 166 23.97 -28.82 10.08
CA LYS A 166 22.95 -29.70 9.49
C LYS A 166 21.55 -29.11 9.68
N GLN A 167 20.89 -28.76 8.58
CA GLN A 167 19.54 -28.22 8.56
C GLN A 167 18.65 -29.04 7.64
N PHE A 168 17.40 -29.26 8.04
CA PHE A 168 16.41 -29.81 7.13
C PHE A 168 15.79 -28.65 6.35
N VAL A 169 15.66 -28.77 5.04
CA VAL A 169 15.18 -27.69 4.17
C VAL A 169 13.96 -28.16 3.40
N THR A 170 12.88 -27.39 3.48
CA THR A 170 11.64 -27.65 2.75
C THR A 170 11.33 -26.49 1.80
N LEU A 171 10.67 -26.78 0.70
CA LEU A 171 10.40 -25.81 -0.37
C LEU A 171 8.89 -25.62 -0.55
N THR A 172 8.37 -24.47 -0.10
CA THR A 172 6.97 -24.12 -0.35
C THR A 172 6.80 -23.45 -1.71
N LYS A 173 6.03 -24.07 -2.61
CA LYS A 173 5.76 -23.54 -3.95
C LYS A 173 4.71 -22.44 -3.91
N ARG A 174 3.67 -22.58 -3.08
CA ARG A 174 2.54 -21.66 -3.06
C ARG A 174 2.76 -20.46 -2.14
N HIS A 175 3.33 -19.39 -2.67
CA HIS A 175 3.47 -18.12 -1.92
C HIS A 175 3.33 -16.88 -2.83
N LYS A 176 3.27 -15.69 -2.22
CA LYS A 176 3.05 -14.42 -2.94
C LYS A 176 4.04 -14.17 -4.09
N THR A 177 5.26 -14.68 -3.95
CA THR A 177 6.37 -14.49 -4.88
C THR A 177 6.72 -15.78 -5.61
N ALA A 178 5.78 -16.72 -5.76
CA ALA A 178 6.05 -18.02 -6.40
C ALA A 178 6.70 -17.92 -7.79
N GLY A 179 6.44 -16.82 -8.52
CA GLY A 179 7.09 -16.56 -9.81
C GLY A 179 8.62 -16.33 -9.75
N THR A 180 9.21 -16.15 -8.57
CA THR A 180 10.67 -16.07 -8.37
C THR A 180 11.30 -17.39 -7.91
N GLY A 181 10.50 -18.46 -7.81
CA GLY A 181 10.92 -19.75 -7.25
C GLY A 181 10.24 -20.08 -5.91
N PRO A 182 10.42 -21.31 -5.42
CA PRO A 182 9.87 -21.74 -4.13
C PRO A 182 10.48 -20.96 -2.97
N ALA A 183 9.75 -20.87 -1.86
CA ALA A 183 10.24 -20.29 -0.61
C ALA A 183 10.92 -21.39 0.20
N SER A 184 12.21 -21.19 0.52
CA SER A 184 12.95 -22.10 1.40
C SER A 184 12.57 -21.88 2.86
N LEU A 185 12.28 -22.96 3.55
CA LEU A 185 11.99 -23.02 4.98
C LEU A 185 13.02 -23.96 5.62
N SER A 186 13.92 -23.36 6.39
CA SER A 186 14.99 -24.07 7.11
C SER A 186 14.51 -24.47 8.51
N TRP A 187 14.78 -25.71 8.87
CA TRP A 187 14.48 -26.30 10.17
C TRP A 187 15.80 -26.77 10.78
N ASP A 188 16.14 -26.27 11.97
CA ASP A 188 17.21 -26.89 12.75
C ASP A 188 16.77 -28.26 13.29
N ASN A 189 17.71 -29.04 13.83
CA ASN A 189 17.44 -30.40 14.29
C ASN A 189 16.31 -30.44 15.35
N ARG A 190 16.29 -29.47 16.27
CA ARG A 190 15.31 -29.45 17.36
C ARG A 190 13.90 -29.09 16.84
N THR A 191 13.82 -28.09 15.98
CA THR A 191 12.56 -27.67 15.34
C THR A 191 12.05 -28.75 14.40
N TYR A 192 12.92 -29.48 13.70
CA TYR A 192 12.54 -30.64 12.89
C TYR A 192 11.96 -31.78 13.75
N LYS A 193 12.58 -32.11 14.90
CA LYS A 193 12.05 -33.10 15.85
C LYS A 193 10.64 -32.72 16.31
N CYS A 194 10.44 -31.45 16.72
CA CYS A 194 9.12 -30.92 17.07
C CYS A 194 8.14 -31.00 15.89
N ALA A 195 8.59 -30.73 14.66
CA ALA A 195 7.77 -30.82 13.45
C ALA A 195 7.30 -32.25 13.14
N ARG A 196 8.16 -33.25 13.36
CA ARG A 196 7.79 -34.67 13.23
C ARG A 196 6.74 -35.06 14.25
N ILE A 197 6.95 -34.70 15.52
CA ILE A 197 5.97 -34.96 16.58
C ILE A 197 4.64 -34.24 16.29
N TYR A 198 4.71 -32.99 15.82
CA TYR A 198 3.53 -32.26 15.40
C TYR A 198 2.75 -33.03 14.33
N LEU A 199 3.44 -33.49 13.28
CA LEU A 199 2.80 -34.19 12.17
C LEU A 199 2.19 -35.55 12.59
N GLU A 200 2.89 -36.28 13.47
CA GLU A 200 2.54 -37.66 13.85
C GLU A 200 1.54 -37.74 15.01
N LYS A 201 1.62 -36.82 15.99
CA LYS A 201 0.84 -36.91 17.23
C LYS A 201 -0.19 -35.78 17.38
N LEU A 202 0.17 -34.54 17.07
CA LEU A 202 -0.71 -33.37 17.28
C LEU A 202 -1.67 -33.13 16.12
N ARG A 203 -1.17 -33.08 14.89
CA ARG A 203 -1.97 -32.78 13.70
C ARG A 203 -3.14 -33.75 13.50
N PRO A 204 -3.01 -35.07 13.76
CA PRO A 204 -4.12 -36.01 13.63
C PRO A 204 -5.32 -35.69 14.53
N THR A 205 -5.13 -35.02 15.69
CA THR A 205 -6.24 -34.71 16.61
C THR A 205 -7.26 -33.72 16.04
N VAL A 206 -6.85 -32.90 15.07
CA VAL A 206 -7.70 -31.90 14.41
C VAL A 206 -7.94 -32.20 12.93
N ALA A 207 -7.17 -33.14 12.36
CA ALA A 207 -7.29 -33.53 10.97
C ALA A 207 -8.48 -34.49 10.81
N ASN A 208 -9.68 -33.92 10.65
CA ASN A 208 -10.87 -34.71 10.30
C ASN A 208 -10.59 -35.51 9.02
N HIS A 209 -10.54 -36.84 9.14
CA HIS A 209 -10.35 -37.76 8.00
C HIS A 209 -11.38 -37.50 6.88
N HIS A 210 -12.56 -36.97 7.22
CA HIS A 210 -13.65 -36.70 6.27
C HIS A 210 -13.59 -35.35 5.55
N SER A 211 -13.03 -34.28 6.14
CA SER A 211 -13.01 -32.96 5.46
C SER A 211 -11.84 -32.79 4.50
N PHE A 212 -10.83 -33.65 4.62
CA PHE A 212 -9.61 -33.63 3.82
C PHE A 212 -9.75 -34.42 2.50
N LEU A 213 -10.44 -35.57 2.54
CA LEU A 213 -10.61 -36.45 1.38
C LEU A 213 -11.78 -36.03 0.46
N GLN A 214 -12.72 -35.19 0.92
CA GLN A 214 -13.95 -34.87 0.16
C GLN A 214 -13.97 -33.51 -0.55
N ARG A 215 -12.91 -32.68 -0.46
CA ARG A 215 -12.81 -31.53 -1.35
C ARG A 215 -12.49 -32.07 -2.75
N LYS A 216 -13.52 -32.19 -3.59
CA LYS A 216 -13.54 -32.53 -5.04
C LYS A 216 -12.38 -32.03 -5.92
N ASN A 217 -11.50 -31.18 -5.40
CA ASN A 217 -10.28 -30.69 -6.04
C ASN A 217 -9.08 -31.20 -5.24
N LYS A 218 -8.45 -32.31 -5.69
CA LYS A 218 -7.16 -32.86 -5.27
C LYS A 218 -6.16 -31.76 -4.86
N LYS A 219 -6.19 -31.32 -3.60
CA LYS A 219 -5.23 -30.36 -3.06
C LYS A 219 -4.48 -31.07 -1.96
N GLU A 220 -3.16 -31.12 -2.12
CA GLU A 220 -2.24 -31.70 -1.16
C GLU A 220 -2.53 -31.19 0.27
N PRO A 221 -2.41 -32.06 1.28
CA PRO A 221 -2.67 -31.66 2.64
C PRO A 221 -1.71 -30.60 3.16
N LEU A 222 -2.26 -29.52 3.70
CA LEU A 222 -1.46 -28.49 4.37
C LEU A 222 -0.88 -29.02 5.66
N PHE A 223 0.37 -28.66 5.93
CA PHE A 223 1.09 -29.05 7.13
C PHE A 223 0.42 -28.43 8.38
N PHE A 224 0.27 -27.10 8.41
CA PHE A 224 -0.37 -26.41 9.53
C PHE A 224 -1.89 -26.23 9.34
N LEU A 225 -2.66 -26.60 10.37
CA LEU A 225 -4.13 -26.50 10.38
C LEU A 225 -4.66 -25.68 11.56
N THR A 226 -5.87 -25.13 11.41
CA THR A 226 -6.65 -24.61 12.55
C THR A 226 -7.19 -25.76 13.40
N THR A 227 -7.76 -25.45 14.57
CA THR A 227 -8.44 -26.42 15.45
C THR A 227 -9.57 -27.17 14.76
N ASN A 228 -10.15 -26.57 13.72
CA ASN A 228 -11.26 -27.15 12.96
C ASN A 228 -10.76 -27.86 11.68
N GLY A 229 -9.46 -28.17 11.59
CA GLY A 229 -8.85 -28.84 10.44
C GLY A 229 -8.78 -27.99 9.16
N ASN A 230 -8.97 -26.67 9.24
CA ASN A 230 -8.98 -25.79 8.07
C ASN A 230 -7.61 -25.10 7.83
N PRO A 231 -7.35 -24.60 6.61
CA PRO A 231 -6.19 -23.76 6.33
C PRO A 231 -6.12 -22.54 7.25
N ILE A 232 -4.93 -22.22 7.76
CA ILE A 232 -4.71 -21.03 8.58
C ILE A 232 -4.61 -19.78 7.68
N PRO A 233 -5.45 -18.75 7.86
CA PRO A 233 -5.33 -17.52 7.11
C PRO A 233 -4.06 -16.77 7.48
N SER A 234 -3.30 -16.30 6.48
CA SER A 234 -2.03 -15.60 6.74
C SER A 234 -2.16 -14.32 7.58
N SER A 235 -3.35 -13.73 7.63
CA SER A 235 -3.66 -12.57 8.49
C SER A 235 -3.63 -12.88 9.98
N GLN A 236 -3.89 -14.13 10.39
CA GLN A 236 -3.94 -14.51 11.80
C GLN A 236 -2.55 -14.79 12.39
N ILE A 237 -1.56 -15.10 11.56
CA ILE A 237 -0.24 -15.55 12.00
C ILE A 237 0.48 -14.48 12.83
N SER A 238 0.33 -13.20 12.49
CA SER A 238 1.05 -12.12 13.18
C SER A 238 0.69 -12.05 14.68
N ASN A 239 -0.57 -12.28 15.04
CA ASN A 239 -0.97 -12.28 16.45
C ASN A 239 -0.46 -13.52 17.18
N ARG A 240 -0.49 -14.68 16.51
CA ARG A 240 0.00 -15.96 17.04
C ARG A 240 1.49 -15.90 17.37
N ILE A 241 2.29 -15.47 16.39
CA ILE A 241 3.74 -15.34 16.59
C ILE A 241 4.10 -14.25 17.59
N THR A 242 3.31 -13.17 17.67
CA THR A 242 3.53 -12.14 18.68
C THR A 242 3.32 -12.69 20.08
N LYS A 243 2.28 -13.52 20.29
CA LYS A 243 2.02 -14.14 21.59
C LYS A 243 3.19 -15.03 22.00
N VAL A 244 3.61 -15.95 21.14
CA VAL A 244 4.73 -16.87 21.41
C VAL A 244 6.02 -16.09 21.62
N ALA A 245 6.38 -15.16 20.73
CA ALA A 245 7.62 -14.42 20.84
C ALA A 245 7.73 -13.64 22.17
N LYS A 246 6.62 -13.10 22.68
CA LYS A 246 6.59 -12.42 23.98
C LYS A 246 6.67 -13.35 25.19
N LEU A 247 6.23 -14.61 25.03
CA LEU A 247 6.42 -15.63 26.06
C LEU A 247 7.89 -16.05 26.14
N LEU A 248 8.53 -16.24 24.97
CA LEU A 248 9.95 -16.57 24.87
C LEU A 248 10.86 -15.40 25.28
N ASP A 249 10.45 -14.16 25.04
CA ASP A 249 11.15 -12.97 25.50
C ASP A 249 10.16 -11.83 25.84
N PRO A 250 9.89 -11.60 27.15
CA PRO A 250 9.00 -10.53 27.61
C PRO A 250 9.47 -9.11 27.25
N SER A 251 10.74 -8.90 26.90
CA SER A 251 11.27 -7.59 26.49
C SER A 251 10.80 -7.17 25.10
N ILE A 252 10.21 -8.08 24.31
CA ILE A 252 9.76 -7.79 22.95
C ILE A 252 8.54 -6.84 22.98
N GLN A 253 8.79 -5.58 22.62
CA GLN A 253 7.75 -4.57 22.49
C GLN A 253 7.01 -4.66 21.15
N GLY A 254 5.73 -4.27 21.14
CA GLY A 254 4.91 -4.21 19.93
C GLY A 254 4.61 -5.58 19.32
N ASN A 255 4.11 -5.59 18.07
CA ASN A 255 3.75 -6.81 17.37
C ASN A 255 4.95 -7.39 16.61
N VAL A 256 5.13 -8.71 16.70
CA VAL A 256 6.06 -9.45 15.85
C VAL A 256 5.32 -9.88 14.59
N THR A 257 5.86 -9.48 13.44
CA THR A 257 5.29 -9.82 12.14
C THR A 257 6.39 -10.40 11.26
N GLY A 258 6.05 -11.22 10.27
CA GLY A 258 7.04 -11.68 9.28
C GLY A 258 7.76 -10.52 8.59
N LYS A 259 7.10 -9.36 8.44
CA LYS A 259 7.75 -8.13 7.95
C LYS A 259 8.81 -7.61 8.92
N ARG A 260 8.54 -7.60 10.24
CA ARG A 260 9.47 -7.14 11.28
C ARG A 260 10.69 -8.06 11.37
N ILE A 261 10.49 -9.38 11.40
CA ILE A 261 11.58 -10.37 11.40
C ILE A 261 12.51 -10.13 10.20
N ARG A 262 11.93 -10.02 9.00
CA ARG A 262 12.65 -9.71 7.76
C ARG A 262 13.42 -8.39 7.82
N LYS A 263 12.84 -7.35 8.41
CA LYS A 263 13.51 -6.05 8.59
C LYS A 263 14.67 -6.16 9.56
N SER A 264 14.51 -6.89 10.67
CA SER A 264 15.57 -7.15 11.63
C SER A 264 16.73 -7.88 10.99
N ALA A 265 16.49 -8.95 10.24
CA ALA A 265 17.53 -9.72 9.56
C ALA A 265 18.35 -8.83 8.60
N VAL A 266 17.69 -8.12 7.67
CA VAL A 266 18.37 -7.27 6.68
C VAL A 266 19.07 -6.08 7.33
N SER A 267 18.47 -5.47 8.36
CA SER A 267 19.08 -4.33 9.04
C SER A 267 20.31 -4.75 9.85
N ARG A 268 20.28 -5.93 10.49
CA ARG A 268 21.41 -6.43 11.29
C ARG A 268 22.57 -6.91 10.41
N HIS A 269 22.27 -7.62 9.33
CA HIS A 269 23.27 -7.98 8.30
C HIS A 269 24.06 -6.75 7.84
N ARG A 270 23.34 -5.67 7.54
CA ARG A 270 23.97 -4.40 7.17
C ARG A 270 24.78 -3.77 8.29
N GLN A 271 24.27 -3.74 9.52
CA GLN A 271 25.01 -3.16 10.65
C GLN A 271 26.32 -3.88 10.92
N LEU A 272 26.37 -5.21 10.76
CA LEU A 272 27.60 -5.99 10.88
C LEU A 272 28.60 -5.61 9.79
N ALA A 273 28.14 -5.52 8.54
CA ALA A 273 28.98 -5.07 7.43
C ALA A 273 29.50 -3.63 7.64
N ASP A 274 28.66 -2.72 8.13
CA ASP A 274 29.04 -1.33 8.43
C ASP A 274 30.04 -1.23 9.60
N SER A 275 30.07 -2.22 10.52
CA SER A 275 31.05 -2.30 11.62
C SER A 275 32.33 -3.04 11.24
N GLY A 276 32.53 -3.41 9.97
CA GLY A 276 33.70 -4.18 9.52
C GLY A 276 33.66 -5.65 9.90
N GLY A 277 32.53 -6.14 10.43
CA GLY A 277 32.30 -7.56 10.69
C GLY A 277 31.76 -8.26 9.45
N SER A 278 32.11 -9.53 9.30
CA SER A 278 31.50 -10.42 8.30
C SER A 278 30.45 -11.29 8.97
N SER A 279 29.24 -11.34 8.41
CA SER A 279 28.24 -12.34 8.80
C SER A 279 28.47 -13.69 8.14
N GLY A 280 29.50 -13.85 7.30
CA GLY A 280 29.69 -15.02 6.43
C GLY A 280 28.67 -15.10 5.28
N LEU A 281 27.51 -14.46 5.42
CA LEU A 281 26.44 -14.38 4.41
C LEU A 281 26.57 -13.14 3.51
N SER A 282 26.44 -13.30 2.20
CA SER A 282 26.33 -12.18 1.26
C SER A 282 24.94 -11.55 1.27
N LYS A 283 24.83 -10.31 0.77
CA LYS A 283 23.52 -9.64 0.62
C LYS A 283 22.59 -10.40 -0.32
N ASP A 284 23.15 -11.05 -1.34
CA ASP A 284 22.40 -11.78 -2.34
C ASP A 284 21.80 -13.06 -1.77
N GLU A 285 22.57 -13.83 -1.00
CA GLU A 285 22.09 -15.03 -0.32
C GLU A 285 20.97 -14.71 0.68
N LEU A 286 21.11 -13.64 1.46
CA LEU A 286 20.04 -13.20 2.36
C LEU A 286 18.77 -12.80 1.59
N ALA A 287 18.92 -12.13 0.44
CA ALA A 287 17.80 -11.74 -0.39
C ALA A 287 17.09 -12.96 -1.00
N ARG A 288 17.87 -13.93 -1.51
CA ARG A 288 17.40 -15.22 -2.03
C ARG A 288 16.68 -16.02 -0.96
N GLN A 289 17.25 -16.15 0.24
CA GLN A 289 16.60 -16.83 1.37
C GLN A 289 15.21 -16.26 1.64
N MET A 290 15.06 -14.94 1.56
CA MET A 290 13.78 -14.26 1.78
C MET A 290 12.90 -14.13 0.52
N SER A 291 13.25 -14.82 -0.59
CA SER A 291 12.57 -14.83 -1.89
C SER A 291 12.33 -13.42 -2.47
N HIS A 292 13.41 -12.64 -2.62
CA HIS A 292 13.36 -11.32 -3.27
C HIS A 292 14.73 -10.89 -3.82
N SER A 293 14.75 -9.83 -4.65
CA SER A 293 15.99 -9.23 -5.15
C SER A 293 16.70 -8.38 -4.09
N THR A 294 18.01 -8.21 -4.24
CA THR A 294 18.83 -7.30 -3.40
C THR A 294 18.28 -5.87 -3.40
N SER A 295 17.83 -5.36 -4.55
CA SER A 295 17.16 -4.05 -4.65
C SER A 295 15.90 -3.97 -3.76
N THR A 296 15.10 -5.04 -3.74
CA THR A 296 13.91 -5.12 -2.88
C THR A 296 14.32 -5.18 -1.40
N ALA A 297 15.39 -5.91 -1.07
CA ALA A 297 15.95 -6.03 0.28
C ALA A 297 16.35 -4.65 0.82
N GLU A 298 17.15 -3.92 0.05
CA GLU A 298 17.66 -2.60 0.43
C GLU A 298 16.55 -1.54 0.46
N GLY A 299 15.59 -1.59 -0.46
CA GLY A 299 14.53 -0.59 -0.57
C GLY A 299 13.40 -0.73 0.46
N HIS A 300 13.09 -1.95 0.88
CA HIS A 300 11.92 -2.24 1.72
C HIS A 300 12.25 -2.78 3.11
N TYR A 301 13.39 -3.44 3.29
CA TYR A 301 13.72 -4.17 4.53
C TYR A 301 14.90 -3.58 5.30
N ALA A 302 15.88 -2.96 4.64
CA ALA A 302 16.97 -2.28 5.32
C ALA A 302 16.48 -1.03 6.05
N MET A 303 16.37 -1.08 7.37
CA MET A 303 16.12 0.10 8.19
C MET A 303 17.44 0.82 8.45
N ARG A 304 17.42 2.15 8.43
CA ARG A 304 18.62 2.98 8.60
C ARG A 304 18.43 3.87 9.80
N ASP A 305 19.44 3.91 10.65
CA ASP A 305 19.53 4.96 11.66
C ASP A 305 19.92 6.27 10.97
N THR A 306 18.91 6.94 10.41
CA THR A 306 19.11 8.22 9.72
C THR A 306 19.62 9.30 10.67
N VAL A 307 19.38 9.17 11.98
CA VAL A 307 19.85 10.12 12.99
C VAL A 307 21.34 9.93 13.24
N LYS A 308 21.79 8.70 13.55
CA LYS A 308 23.23 8.42 13.71
C LYS A 308 24.01 8.69 12.43
N GLY A 309 23.47 8.32 11.26
CA GLY A 309 24.10 8.62 9.98
C GLY A 309 24.27 10.12 9.73
N ARG A 310 23.24 10.91 10.04
CA ARG A 310 23.30 12.38 9.95
C ARG A 310 24.22 12.99 11.00
N ALA A 311 24.27 12.46 12.21
CA ALA A 311 25.18 12.92 13.25
C ALA A 311 26.64 12.66 12.86
N LYS A 312 26.95 11.47 12.35
CA LYS A 312 28.28 11.16 11.79
C LYS A 312 28.64 12.11 10.64
N ALA A 313 27.74 12.33 9.69
CA ALA A 313 27.95 13.26 8.59
C ALA A 313 28.12 14.71 9.10
N SER A 314 27.32 15.15 10.07
CA SER A 314 27.44 16.47 10.67
C SER A 314 28.76 16.64 11.40
N ASN A 315 29.22 15.61 12.13
CA ASN A 315 30.52 15.63 12.79
C ASN A 315 31.64 15.70 11.75
N PHE A 316 31.57 14.91 10.67
CA PHE A 316 32.51 15.01 9.57
C PHE A 316 32.52 16.40 8.92
N LEU A 317 31.33 16.97 8.65
CA LEU A 317 31.19 18.34 8.14
C LEU A 317 31.83 19.38 9.06
N ARG A 318 31.74 19.22 10.39
CA ARG A 318 32.44 20.07 11.36
C ARG A 318 33.96 19.92 11.30
N HIS A 319 34.48 18.72 11.03
CA HIS A 319 35.92 18.48 10.91
C HIS A 319 36.49 19.06 9.60
N ILE A 320 35.72 19.09 8.51
CA ILE A 320 36.17 19.67 7.23
C ILE A 320 35.81 21.14 7.07
N ALA A 321 34.88 21.66 7.88
CA ALA A 321 34.58 23.08 7.93
C ALA A 321 35.81 23.78 8.53
N PRO A 322 36.52 24.64 7.76
CA PRO A 322 37.69 25.32 8.28
C PRO A 322 37.32 26.11 9.54
N THR A 323 38.05 25.89 10.62
CA THR A 323 37.97 26.70 11.84
C THR A 323 38.40 28.12 11.51
N THR A 324 37.41 28.97 11.23
CA THR A 324 37.47 30.44 11.09
C THR A 324 38.27 30.95 9.87
N PRO A 325 37.72 31.89 9.07
CA PRO A 325 38.53 32.62 8.10
C PRO A 325 39.51 33.51 8.86
N GLN A 326 40.81 33.17 8.83
CA GLN A 326 41.84 34.08 9.32
C GLN A 326 41.74 35.40 8.55
N LYS A 327 41.30 36.46 9.24
CA LYS A 327 41.47 37.84 8.77
C LYS A 327 42.97 38.17 8.86
N GLY A 328 43.60 38.26 7.68
CA GLY A 328 44.71 39.17 7.39
C GLY A 328 46.09 38.84 7.98
N SER A 329 46.99 38.35 7.12
CA SER A 329 48.27 39.04 6.87
C SER A 329 48.95 38.47 5.61
N PRO A 330 49.76 39.27 4.88
CA PRO A 330 50.15 38.96 3.51
C PRO A 330 51.45 38.15 3.40
N LYS A 331 51.38 37.10 2.56
CA LYS A 331 52.41 36.47 1.72
C LYS A 331 53.72 35.97 2.35
N ARG A 332 53.98 34.66 2.13
CA ARG A 332 55.16 34.22 1.34
C ARG A 332 54.92 32.86 0.67
N ARG A 333 55.15 32.82 -0.64
CA ARG A 333 55.02 31.66 -1.55
C ARG A 333 56.25 30.76 -1.49
N LYS A 334 56.05 29.44 -1.61
CA LYS A 334 56.63 28.46 -2.57
C LYS A 334 56.43 27.06 -1.95
N THR A 335 55.67 26.15 -2.56
CA THR A 335 56.17 25.30 -3.66
C THR A 335 55.04 24.88 -4.62
N GLN A 336 55.40 24.85 -5.90
CA GLN A 336 54.55 24.42 -7.02
C GLN A 336 54.44 22.89 -7.05
N GLY A 337 53.23 22.38 -6.90
CA GLY A 337 52.78 21.15 -7.54
C GLY A 337 51.49 21.48 -8.28
N SER A 338 51.56 21.71 -9.60
CA SER A 338 50.38 22.10 -10.37
C SER A 338 49.42 20.90 -10.49
N TRP A 339 48.25 21.00 -9.87
CA TRP A 339 47.13 20.15 -10.23
C TRP A 339 46.65 20.55 -11.64
N LYS A 340 46.88 19.69 -12.63
CA LYS A 340 46.27 19.80 -13.95
C LYS A 340 44.77 19.51 -13.82
N TYR A 341 43.95 20.44 -14.28
CA TYR A 341 42.52 20.22 -14.50
C TYR A 341 42.35 19.15 -15.60
N VAL A 342 41.85 17.98 -15.22
CA VAL A 342 41.39 16.98 -16.18
C VAL A 342 39.95 17.32 -16.52
N GLU A 343 39.77 17.96 -17.68
CA GLU A 343 38.45 18.18 -18.25
C GLU A 343 37.79 16.83 -18.53
N ARG A 344 36.77 16.46 -17.73
CA ARG A 344 35.93 15.31 -18.07
C ARG A 344 35.16 15.66 -19.33
N ARG A 345 35.56 15.05 -20.45
CA ARG A 345 34.76 15.00 -21.67
C ARG A 345 33.35 14.54 -21.31
N LYS A 346 32.36 15.40 -21.56
CA LYS A 346 30.94 15.01 -21.57
C LYS A 346 30.76 14.02 -22.71
N VAL A 347 30.73 12.73 -22.40
CA VAL A 347 30.13 11.74 -23.30
C VAL A 347 28.64 12.06 -23.35
N SER A 348 28.23 12.70 -24.44
CA SER A 348 26.82 12.93 -24.74
C SER A 348 26.22 11.61 -25.24
N PRO A 349 25.12 11.09 -24.66
CA PRO A 349 24.31 10.11 -25.34
C PRO A 349 23.68 10.80 -26.57
N GLU A 350 23.78 10.15 -27.71
CA GLU A 350 23.26 10.58 -29.01
C GLU A 350 21.81 11.09 -28.92
N LYS A 351 21.56 12.24 -29.54
CA LYS A 351 20.22 12.78 -29.72
C LYS A 351 19.57 12.11 -30.93
N PRO A 352 18.36 11.54 -30.84
CA PRO A 352 17.52 11.45 -32.01
C PRO A 352 16.93 12.84 -32.34
N LEU A 353 17.01 13.12 -33.63
CA LEU A 353 16.59 14.28 -34.42
C LEU A 353 15.37 15.10 -33.91
N GLY A 354 15.45 16.43 -34.12
CA GLY A 354 14.29 17.19 -34.59
C GLY A 354 13.54 18.13 -33.64
N ARG A 355 14.20 19.06 -32.92
CA ARG A 355 13.50 20.19 -32.27
C ARG A 355 13.12 21.35 -33.20
N GLY A 356 13.45 21.28 -34.49
CA GLY A 356 13.14 22.30 -35.49
C GLY A 356 11.71 22.26 -36.07
N PHE A 357 10.99 21.14 -35.96
CA PHE A 357 9.71 20.97 -36.67
C PHE A 357 8.46 21.38 -35.86
N ARG A 358 8.59 21.60 -34.55
CA ARG A 358 7.44 21.84 -33.65
C ARG A 358 7.01 23.31 -33.50
N LYS A 359 7.79 24.27 -34.01
CA LYS A 359 7.44 25.71 -33.92
C LYS A 359 6.63 26.25 -35.11
N ARG A 360 6.40 25.46 -36.16
CA ARG A 360 5.69 25.93 -37.37
C ARG A 360 4.22 25.49 -37.50
N LEU A 361 3.73 24.63 -36.60
CA LEU A 361 2.34 24.11 -36.64
C LEU A 361 1.42 24.61 -35.51
N GLN A 362 1.86 25.58 -34.70
CA GLN A 362 1.07 26.13 -33.60
C GLN A 362 0.51 27.55 -33.88
N LYS A 363 0.62 28.03 -35.13
CA LYS A 363 0.17 29.37 -35.56
C LYS A 363 -1.11 29.38 -36.41
N GLN A 364 -1.72 28.24 -36.68
CA GLN A 364 -3.03 28.18 -37.34
C GLN A 364 -3.97 27.28 -36.54
N ILE A 365 -5.21 27.72 -36.40
CA ILE A 365 -6.28 27.15 -35.56
C ILE A 365 -6.23 27.62 -34.08
N SER A 366 -6.58 28.89 -33.88
CA SER A 366 -7.19 29.34 -32.63
C SER A 366 -8.70 29.06 -32.69
N PRO A 367 -9.28 28.15 -31.89
CA PRO A 367 -10.72 28.17 -31.65
C PRO A 367 -11.02 29.33 -30.69
N LYS A 368 -11.90 30.23 -31.09
CA LYS A 368 -12.45 31.30 -30.24
C LYS A 368 -12.83 30.71 -28.87
N LYS A 369 -12.22 31.22 -27.79
CA LYS A 369 -12.55 30.85 -26.41
C LYS A 369 -14.04 31.10 -26.19
N SER A 370 -14.85 30.05 -26.10
CA SER A 370 -16.20 30.17 -25.57
C SER A 370 -16.11 30.57 -24.09
N PRO A 371 -16.89 31.57 -23.64
CA PRO A 371 -16.81 32.05 -22.27
C PRO A 371 -17.24 30.93 -21.31
N LYS A 372 -16.35 30.61 -20.36
CA LYS A 372 -16.66 29.67 -19.27
C LYS A 372 -17.93 30.13 -18.54
N PRO A 373 -18.88 29.25 -18.18
CA PRO A 373 -20.06 29.64 -17.43
C PRO A 373 -19.61 30.23 -16.08
N LYS A 374 -19.85 31.53 -15.87
CA LYS A 374 -19.63 32.19 -14.58
C LYS A 374 -20.49 31.46 -13.53
N LYS A 375 -19.90 31.09 -12.39
CA LYS A 375 -20.67 30.59 -11.25
C LYS A 375 -21.49 31.78 -10.72
N ILE A 376 -22.77 31.78 -11.02
CA ILE A 376 -23.73 32.78 -10.54
C ILE A 376 -24.26 32.30 -9.19
N PHE A 377 -24.23 33.19 -8.20
CA PHE A 377 -24.78 32.99 -6.87
C PHE A 377 -26.13 33.73 -6.78
N PHE A 378 -27.17 33.02 -6.34
CA PHE A 378 -28.48 33.62 -6.09
C PHE A 378 -28.53 34.12 -4.66
N TRP A 379 -29.13 35.28 -4.45
CA TRP A 379 -29.42 35.76 -3.10
C TRP A 379 -30.52 34.91 -2.45
N PRO A 380 -30.51 34.71 -1.12
CA PRO A 380 -31.51 33.87 -0.44
C PRO A 380 -32.97 34.24 -0.76
N LYS A 381 -33.27 35.54 -0.89
CA LYS A 381 -34.61 36.03 -1.28
C LYS A 381 -35.00 35.62 -2.71
N GLU A 382 -34.05 35.61 -3.64
CA GLU A 382 -34.25 35.17 -5.03
C GLU A 382 -34.47 33.65 -5.11
N VAL A 383 -33.79 32.88 -4.25
CA VAL A 383 -34.00 31.42 -4.14
C VAL A 383 -35.38 31.09 -3.62
N ASN A 384 -35.85 31.80 -2.59
CA ASN A 384 -37.16 31.56 -1.99
C ASN A 384 -38.31 31.95 -2.93
N ALA A 385 -38.22 33.11 -3.59
CA ALA A 385 -39.19 33.51 -4.61
C ALA A 385 -39.27 32.48 -5.75
N LEU A 386 -38.11 31.99 -6.22
CA LEU A 386 -38.07 30.95 -7.24
C LEU A 386 -38.71 29.63 -6.77
N LEU A 387 -38.43 29.18 -5.54
CA LEU A 387 -39.01 27.96 -4.99
C LEU A 387 -40.53 28.07 -4.83
N ASN A 388 -41.03 29.22 -4.37
CA ASN A 388 -42.47 29.47 -4.23
C ASN A 388 -43.16 29.50 -5.60
N ALA A 389 -42.59 30.20 -6.58
CA ALA A 389 -43.09 30.23 -7.95
C ALA A 389 -43.17 28.81 -8.56
N LEU A 390 -42.15 27.98 -8.30
CA LEU A 390 -42.12 26.60 -8.77
C LEU A 390 -43.12 25.71 -8.05
N LEU A 391 -43.31 25.88 -6.74
CA LEU A 391 -44.29 25.11 -5.98
C LEU A 391 -45.71 25.40 -6.51
N ASN A 392 -46.00 26.67 -6.77
CA ASN A 392 -47.28 27.10 -7.35
C ASN A 392 -47.44 26.60 -8.79
N ALA A 393 -46.38 26.69 -9.61
CA ALA A 393 -46.35 26.14 -10.97
C ALA A 393 -46.63 24.63 -11.01
N THR A 394 -46.01 23.88 -10.11
CA THR A 394 -46.15 22.42 -10.04
C THR A 394 -47.58 22.03 -9.65
N LYS A 395 -48.19 22.77 -8.71
CA LYS A 395 -49.59 22.58 -8.30
C LYS A 395 -50.57 22.90 -9.44
N SER A 396 -50.35 23.98 -10.20
CA SER A 396 -51.19 24.33 -11.35
C SER A 396 -51.05 23.33 -12.50
N LEU A 397 -49.82 22.92 -12.84
CA LEU A 397 -49.56 21.96 -13.92
C LEU A 397 -50.04 20.53 -13.59
N GLN A 398 -50.02 20.13 -12.32
CA GLN A 398 -50.62 18.87 -11.87
C GLN A 398 -52.16 18.89 -12.00
N LYS A 399 -52.80 20.04 -11.78
CA LYS A 399 -54.25 20.20 -11.93
C LYS A 399 -54.68 20.15 -13.41
N GLU A 400 -53.80 20.54 -14.33
CA GLU A 400 -54.02 20.52 -15.78
C GLU A 400 -53.51 19.24 -16.48
N ASN A 401 -52.97 18.27 -15.73
CA ASN A 401 -52.41 17.01 -16.23
C ASN A 401 -51.35 17.17 -17.34
N ARG A 402 -50.60 18.28 -17.33
CA ARG A 402 -49.53 18.58 -18.31
C ARG A 402 -48.17 18.11 -17.80
N LYS A 403 -47.32 17.63 -18.71
CA LYS A 403 -45.96 17.17 -18.41
C LYS A 403 -45.09 18.37 -18.00
N ILE A 404 -44.37 18.26 -16.88
CA ILE A 404 -43.48 19.32 -16.39
C ILE A 404 -42.22 19.35 -17.27
N ASP A 405 -42.16 20.29 -18.20
CA ASP A 405 -40.97 20.57 -19.01
C ASP A 405 -40.34 21.94 -18.67
N VAL A 406 -39.23 22.25 -19.34
CA VAL A 406 -38.43 23.46 -19.08
C VAL A 406 -39.17 24.74 -19.48
N ASP A 407 -40.08 24.65 -20.44
CA ASP A 407 -40.81 25.78 -20.99
C ASP A 407 -41.99 26.15 -20.08
N ALA A 408 -42.75 25.15 -19.62
CA ALA A 408 -43.83 25.32 -18.65
C ALA A 408 -43.34 25.93 -17.32
N VAL A 409 -42.16 25.52 -16.86
CA VAL A 409 -41.51 26.09 -15.67
C VAL A 409 -41.10 27.55 -15.86
N TRP A 410 -40.64 27.89 -17.06
CA TRP A 410 -40.21 29.25 -17.38
C TRP A 410 -41.39 30.23 -17.43
N ASP A 411 -42.49 29.82 -18.06
CA ASP A 411 -43.70 30.64 -18.18
C ASP A 411 -44.30 30.98 -16.81
N CYS A 412 -44.20 30.07 -15.84
CA CYS A 412 -44.65 30.33 -14.48
C CYS A 412 -43.73 31.31 -13.72
N VAL A 413 -42.42 31.24 -13.94
CA VAL A 413 -41.46 32.20 -13.35
C VAL A 413 -41.64 33.59 -13.96
N GLU A 414 -41.99 33.68 -15.24
CA GLU A 414 -42.31 34.95 -15.90
C GLU A 414 -43.58 35.60 -15.35
N LYS A 415 -44.60 34.80 -14.98
CA LYS A 415 -45.89 35.29 -14.48
C LYS A 415 -45.94 35.53 -12.97
N ASP A 416 -44.96 35.02 -12.22
CA ASP A 416 -44.91 35.16 -10.77
C ASP A 416 -44.54 36.60 -10.33
N LYS A 417 -45.43 37.22 -9.54
CA LYS A 417 -45.30 38.62 -9.11
C LYS A 417 -44.02 38.90 -8.32
N GLU A 418 -43.55 37.92 -7.52
CA GLU A 418 -42.36 38.08 -6.70
C GLU A 418 -41.08 37.95 -7.55
N CYS A 419 -41.08 37.02 -8.52
CA CYS A 419 -40.01 36.87 -9.50
C CYS A 419 -39.88 38.08 -10.45
N GLN A 420 -41.02 38.65 -10.86
CA GLN A 420 -41.06 39.90 -11.65
C GLN A 420 -40.49 41.08 -10.86
N LYS A 421 -40.89 41.24 -9.59
CA LYS A 421 -40.36 42.30 -8.71
C LYS A 421 -38.85 42.22 -8.53
N LEU A 422 -38.31 41.01 -8.50
CA LEU A 422 -36.86 40.74 -8.39
C LEU A 422 -36.11 40.79 -9.73
N LYS A 423 -36.83 41.03 -10.85
CA LYS A 423 -36.30 41.09 -12.22
C LYS A 423 -35.54 39.82 -12.62
N MET A 424 -36.04 38.65 -12.19
CA MET A 424 -35.33 37.37 -12.32
C MET A 424 -35.05 36.96 -13.77
N THR A 425 -35.99 37.21 -14.68
CA THR A 425 -35.88 36.88 -16.12
C THR A 425 -34.93 37.82 -16.88
N GLN A 426 -34.68 39.02 -16.35
CA GLN A 426 -33.69 39.96 -16.88
C GLN A 426 -32.27 39.64 -16.36
N LYS A 427 -32.17 39.11 -15.13
CA LYS A 427 -30.89 38.78 -14.49
C LYS A 427 -30.33 37.42 -14.92
N TYR A 428 -31.19 36.45 -15.25
CA TYR A 428 -30.80 35.06 -15.42
C TYR A 428 -31.42 34.45 -16.67
N SER A 429 -30.65 33.63 -17.39
CA SER A 429 -31.15 32.97 -18.60
C SER A 429 -32.01 31.73 -18.28
N LYS A 430 -32.85 31.32 -19.24
CA LYS A 430 -33.71 30.12 -19.17
C LYS A 430 -32.97 28.85 -18.80
N ILE A 431 -31.76 28.68 -19.33
CA ILE A 431 -30.91 27.53 -19.03
C ILE A 431 -30.37 27.60 -17.59
N GLN A 432 -30.09 28.80 -17.07
CA GLN A 432 -29.55 28.97 -15.72
C GLN A 432 -30.59 28.71 -14.63
N LEU A 433 -31.81 29.22 -14.80
CA LEU A 433 -32.90 28.99 -13.85
C LEU A 433 -33.34 27.52 -13.85
N SER A 434 -33.54 26.92 -15.03
CA SER A 434 -33.93 25.50 -15.14
C SER A 434 -32.90 24.53 -14.56
N ALA A 435 -31.60 24.79 -14.73
CA ALA A 435 -30.54 23.98 -14.13
C ALA A 435 -30.55 24.04 -12.59
N LYS A 436 -30.99 25.17 -12.00
CA LYS A 436 -31.14 25.32 -10.56
C LYS A 436 -32.38 24.61 -10.04
N VAL A 437 -33.51 24.71 -10.75
CA VAL A 437 -34.75 23.96 -10.46
C VAL A 437 -34.48 22.45 -10.38
N LYS A 438 -33.78 21.90 -11.38
CA LYS A 438 -33.40 20.48 -11.40
C LYS A 438 -32.54 20.06 -10.21
N LYS A 439 -31.75 20.98 -9.64
CA LYS A 439 -30.95 20.71 -8.42
C LYS A 439 -31.80 20.77 -7.16
N CYS A 440 -32.73 21.71 -7.05
CA CYS A 440 -33.63 21.82 -5.89
C CYS A 440 -34.60 20.64 -5.82
N ALA A 441 -35.20 20.23 -6.95
CA ALA A 441 -36.08 19.05 -7.00
C ALA A 441 -35.38 17.75 -6.59
N LYS A 442 -34.08 17.61 -6.90
CA LYS A 442 -33.24 16.48 -6.45
C LYS A 442 -32.91 16.53 -4.96
N ALA A 443 -32.86 17.73 -4.35
CA ALA A 443 -32.63 17.89 -2.93
C ALA A 443 -33.88 17.54 -2.11
N ASP A 444 -35.07 17.90 -2.60
CA ASP A 444 -36.34 17.57 -1.94
C ASP A 444 -36.72 16.08 -2.01
N LYS A 445 -36.41 15.39 -3.13
CA LYS A 445 -36.55 13.92 -3.18
C LYS A 445 -35.69 13.22 -2.11
N LYS A 446 -34.47 13.71 -1.89
CA LYS A 446 -33.56 13.19 -0.86
C LYS A 446 -33.99 13.51 0.58
N SER A 447 -34.84 14.51 0.81
CA SER A 447 -35.35 14.84 2.15
C SER A 447 -36.59 14.00 2.47
N LYS A 448 -37.42 13.69 1.47
CA LYS A 448 -38.59 12.81 1.60
C LYS A 448 -38.23 11.33 1.73
N ASP A 449 -37.16 10.85 1.09
CA ASP A 449 -36.67 9.48 1.26
C ASP A 449 -35.97 9.23 2.62
N LYS A 450 -35.91 10.25 3.49
CA LYS A 450 -35.28 10.21 4.82
C LYS A 450 -36.25 10.45 5.99
N LYS A 451 -37.53 10.61 5.70
CA LYS A 451 -38.63 10.54 6.65
C LYS A 451 -39.44 9.30 6.33
#